data_AF-A0A9E3VPE3-F1
#
_entry.id   AF-A0A9E3VPE3-F1
#
_cell.length_a   1.000
_cell.length_b   1.000
_cell.length_c   1.000
_cell.angle_alpha   90.00
_cell.angle_beta   90.00
_cell.angle_gamma   90.00
#
_symmetry.space_group_name_H-M   'P 1'
#
loop_
_entity.id
_entity.type
_entity.pdbx_description
1 polymer ?
#
loop_
_entity_poly.entity_id
_entity_poly.type
_entity_poly.pdbx_seq_one_letter_code
_entity_poly.pdbx_strand_id
1 'polypeptide(L)'
;MMGTSRLFTVWVAALAVAGACHAASLKIQDDRMAEVDGKRTFILGLYGAPKGDSSLDQAAAAGFNLINAQPDKGQLDTLQAKGVWGWINTGAAIDFSEAREDREQQLRKLVTDFGGHPAMLVWEVPDEALWNVWYGANQWRMGAERSQLKQAIDALTDAELQKKLLADRDRAGQLYGEGKYAEAEQVTDSIWKALGKEQPQPGLNLSNAPERATKMANGMIEGYKLLREIDTNHPVWMNHAPRNTIEQLAEFNRGADIVGCDIYPVPARVGGHSDLMDVTVTSVGGYTKRMQDAAPGKPTWMVLQGFGWADLGETKSDPKRDEFRRPTFDESRFMAYDAIANGARGILYWGSAYIEADSQLWADLQKLVRELADRQPLLSAREATLPIRVTTAQTWGSQDRTIRIVPKQVGDTVSFIVVNEWREPLTYTIAGLESLNGVTYSDGPDITATVTNGSLTQTIKGQSVHVLEPGAK
;
A
#
# COMPACT_ATOMS: atom_id res chain seq x y z
N MET A 1 9.14 15.10 77.56
CA MET A 1 10.00 14.34 76.63
C MET A 1 9.20 14.04 75.38
N MET A 2 9.41 14.83 74.33
CA MET A 2 8.82 14.61 73.00
C MET A 2 9.63 13.54 72.27
N GLY A 3 9.00 12.42 71.93
CA GLY A 3 9.57 11.36 71.10
C GLY A 3 9.38 11.70 69.63
N THR A 4 10.48 11.83 68.89
CA THR A 4 10.51 12.03 67.45
C THR A 4 10.56 10.68 66.74
N SER A 5 9.51 10.35 65.99
CA SER A 5 9.48 9.22 65.07
C SER A 5 10.10 9.64 63.72
N ARG A 6 11.21 9.01 63.35
CA ARG A 6 11.83 9.16 62.02
C ARG A 6 11.19 8.17 61.05
N LEU A 7 10.48 8.67 60.04
CA LEU A 7 10.10 7.89 58.86
C LEU A 7 11.35 7.56 58.04
N PHE A 8 11.54 6.28 57.72
CA PHE A 8 12.46 5.82 56.70
C PHE A 8 11.76 5.89 55.34
N THR A 9 12.14 6.86 54.51
CA THR A 9 11.75 6.91 53.09
C THR A 9 12.73 6.04 52.31
N VAL A 10 12.25 4.91 51.80
CA VAL A 10 12.98 4.07 50.84
C VAL A 10 12.93 4.74 49.48
N TRP A 11 14.07 5.24 49.01
CA TRP A 11 14.25 5.67 47.63
C TRP A 11 14.46 4.44 46.74
N VAL A 12 13.43 4.08 45.96
CA VAL A 12 13.63 3.19 44.81
C VAL A 12 14.20 4.05 43.70
N ALA A 13 15.52 3.95 43.49
CA ALA A 13 16.17 4.54 42.33
C ALA A 13 15.69 3.83 41.06
N ALA A 14 14.86 4.50 40.27
CA ALA A 14 14.58 4.08 38.90
C ALA A 14 15.87 4.21 38.10
N LEU A 15 16.53 3.09 37.82
CA LEU A 15 17.61 3.01 36.85
C LEU A 15 17.01 3.24 35.46
N ALA A 16 17.06 4.48 35.00
CA ALA A 16 16.91 4.79 33.58
C ALA A 16 18.09 4.15 32.85
N VAL A 17 17.85 2.99 32.22
CA VAL A 17 18.79 2.44 31.25
C VAL A 17 18.75 3.41 30.07
N ALA A 18 19.72 4.32 30.02
CA ALA A 18 20.03 5.10 28.83
C ALA A 18 20.54 4.12 27.77
N GLY A 19 19.61 3.48 27.06
CA GLY A 19 19.93 2.76 25.84
C GLY A 19 20.55 3.75 24.87
N ALA A 20 21.76 3.48 24.41
CA ALA A 20 22.40 4.29 23.38
C ALA A 20 21.45 4.38 22.18
N CYS A 21 21.01 5.60 21.86
CA CYS A 21 20.13 5.93 20.73
C CYS A 21 20.85 5.61 19.41
N HIS A 22 20.81 4.35 19.00
CA HIS A 22 21.20 3.95 17.65
C HIS A 22 19.99 4.11 16.73
N ALA A 23 20.24 4.39 15.45
CA ALA A 23 19.20 4.33 14.42
C ALA A 23 18.50 2.97 14.47
N ALA A 24 17.17 2.94 14.31
CA ALA A 24 16.45 1.69 14.21
C ALA A 24 17.01 0.88 13.03
N SER A 25 17.13 -0.42 13.21
CA SER A 25 17.66 -1.32 12.19
C SER A 25 16.56 -2.24 11.69
N LEU A 26 16.34 -2.26 10.36
CA LEU A 26 15.38 -3.17 9.74
C LEU A 26 16.13 -4.20 8.89
N LYS A 27 15.91 -5.48 9.19
CA LYS A 27 16.37 -6.61 8.38
C LYS A 27 15.18 -7.36 7.80
N ILE A 28 15.29 -7.79 6.55
CA ILE A 28 14.28 -8.63 5.90
C ILE A 28 14.67 -10.09 6.11
N GLN A 29 13.80 -10.86 6.76
CA GLN A 29 13.99 -12.29 7.01
C GLN A 29 13.76 -13.12 5.73
N ASP A 30 14.15 -14.39 5.76
CA ASP A 30 13.97 -15.33 4.65
C ASP A 30 12.50 -15.54 4.23
N ASP A 31 11.56 -15.42 5.17
CA ASP A 31 10.11 -15.44 4.92
C ASP A 31 9.53 -14.05 4.62
N ARG A 32 10.43 -13.11 4.30
CA ARG A 32 10.18 -11.71 3.94
C ARG A 32 9.63 -10.85 5.07
N MET A 33 9.49 -11.38 6.29
CA MET A 33 9.04 -10.57 7.42
C MET A 33 10.11 -9.56 7.83
N ALA A 34 9.71 -8.36 8.25
CA ALA A 34 10.65 -7.42 8.84
C ALA A 34 11.09 -7.91 10.22
N GLU A 35 12.36 -7.74 10.54
CA GLU A 35 12.92 -7.80 11.88
C GLU A 35 13.46 -6.41 12.20
N VAL A 36 12.80 -5.73 13.13
CA VAL A 36 13.20 -4.40 13.59
C VAL A 36 13.83 -4.56 14.97
N ASP A 37 15.10 -4.16 15.09
CA ASP A 37 15.89 -4.26 16.33
C ASP A 37 15.86 -5.65 16.99
N GLY A 38 15.95 -6.70 16.15
CA GLY A 38 15.94 -8.10 16.59
C GLY A 38 14.55 -8.68 16.87
N LYS A 39 13.48 -7.89 16.67
CA LYS A 39 12.10 -8.35 16.85
C LYS A 39 11.38 -8.46 15.51
N ARG A 40 10.88 -9.66 15.20
CA ARG A 40 9.99 -9.88 14.05
C ARG A 40 8.78 -8.96 14.16
N THR A 41 8.52 -8.18 13.13
CA THR A 41 7.57 -7.06 13.15
C THR A 41 6.74 -7.04 11.88
N PHE A 42 5.42 -7.11 12.06
CA PHE A 42 4.48 -6.78 11.00
C PHE A 42 4.27 -5.27 10.97
N ILE A 43 4.42 -4.66 9.80
CA ILE A 43 4.35 -3.20 9.65
C ILE A 43 2.88 -2.74 9.57
N LEU A 44 2.53 -1.76 10.40
CA LEU A 44 1.24 -1.10 10.44
C LEU A 44 1.47 0.39 10.22
N GLY A 45 1.30 0.84 8.98
CA GLY A 45 1.72 2.17 8.54
C GLY A 45 0.60 3.18 8.28
N LEU A 46 0.93 4.47 8.32
CA LEU A 46 -0.01 5.55 8.06
C LEU A 46 0.67 6.71 7.30
N TYR A 47 0.14 7.07 6.14
CA TYR A 47 0.66 8.22 5.38
C TYR A 47 0.38 9.57 6.05
N GLY A 48 -0.72 9.67 6.80
CA GLY A 48 -1.05 10.87 7.53
C GLY A 48 -2.31 10.71 8.36
N ALA A 49 -2.23 11.08 9.64
CA ALA A 49 -3.40 11.13 10.51
C ALA A 49 -4.33 12.29 10.10
N PRO A 50 -5.61 12.27 10.50
CA PRO A 50 -6.48 13.44 10.40
C PRO A 50 -5.84 14.69 10.99
N LYS A 51 -6.28 15.87 10.54
CA LYS A 51 -5.82 17.13 11.14
C LYS A 51 -6.37 17.24 12.57
N GLY A 52 -5.49 17.50 13.52
CA GLY A 52 -5.84 17.73 14.91
C GLY A 52 -4.67 17.41 15.84
N ASP A 53 -4.60 18.12 16.97
CA ASP A 53 -3.46 18.04 17.90
C ASP A 53 -3.27 16.64 18.51
N SER A 54 -4.34 15.85 18.62
CA SER A 54 -4.32 14.51 19.21
C SER A 54 -4.34 13.36 18.19
N SER A 55 -4.49 13.62 16.90
CA SER A 55 -4.68 12.56 15.90
C SER A 55 -3.44 11.67 15.74
N LEU A 56 -2.25 12.23 15.93
CA LEU A 56 -1.02 11.45 15.97
C LEU A 56 -0.90 10.57 17.23
N ASP A 57 -1.35 11.08 18.39
CA ASP A 57 -1.43 10.29 19.63
C ASP A 57 -2.43 9.15 19.50
N GLN A 58 -3.58 9.41 18.89
CA GLN A 58 -4.58 8.39 18.57
C GLN A 58 -4.02 7.31 17.66
N ALA A 59 -3.28 7.70 16.62
CA ALA A 59 -2.64 6.75 15.69
C ALA A 59 -1.62 5.86 16.41
N ALA A 60 -0.69 6.47 17.16
CA ALA A 60 0.30 5.75 17.94
C ALA A 60 -0.37 4.83 18.99
N ALA A 61 -1.37 5.35 19.71
CA ALA A 61 -2.12 4.58 20.69
C ALA A 61 -2.79 3.39 20.03
N ALA A 62 -3.46 3.54 18.88
CA ALA A 62 -4.12 2.45 18.16
C ALA A 62 -3.15 1.33 17.75
N GLY A 63 -1.86 1.63 17.57
CA GLY A 63 -0.83 0.64 17.27
C GLY A 63 -0.21 0.78 15.88
N PHE A 64 -0.42 1.91 15.20
CA PHE A 64 0.42 2.27 14.06
C PHE A 64 1.87 2.35 14.53
N ASN A 65 2.77 1.65 13.84
CA ASN A 65 4.18 1.56 14.19
C ASN A 65 5.09 2.25 13.16
N LEU A 66 4.56 2.68 12.01
CA LEU A 66 5.30 3.38 10.97
C LEU A 66 4.45 4.55 10.42
N ILE A 67 4.98 5.77 10.38
CA ILE A 67 4.23 6.96 9.89
C ILE A 67 5.08 7.76 8.91
N ASN A 68 4.47 8.29 7.85
CA ASN A 68 5.20 9.12 6.89
C ASN A 68 5.72 10.36 7.62
N ALA A 69 7.02 10.58 7.51
CA ALA A 69 7.65 11.81 7.90
C ALA A 69 8.04 12.56 6.63
N GLN A 70 7.74 13.85 6.59
CA GLN A 70 8.44 14.75 5.68
C GLN A 70 9.93 14.75 6.04
N PRO A 71 10.84 15.16 5.14
CA PRO A 71 12.27 15.30 5.44
C PRO A 71 12.48 16.50 6.38
N ASP A 72 12.01 16.35 7.61
CA ASP A 72 11.99 17.30 8.70
C ASP A 72 12.33 16.58 10.01
N LYS A 73 13.37 17.07 10.69
CA LYS A 73 13.88 16.43 11.89
C LYS A 73 12.89 16.52 13.06
N GLY A 74 12.14 17.61 13.15
CA GLY A 74 11.13 17.80 14.19
C GLY A 74 9.97 16.80 14.09
N GLN A 75 9.58 16.40 12.87
CA GLN A 75 8.63 15.31 12.68
C GLN A 75 9.17 13.98 13.18
N LEU A 76 10.42 13.63 12.86
CA LEU A 76 11.04 12.41 13.37
C LEU A 76 11.21 12.42 14.90
N ASP A 77 11.59 13.56 15.50
CA ASP A 77 11.65 13.74 16.95
C ASP A 77 10.27 13.49 17.59
N THR A 78 9.21 13.99 16.96
CA THR A 78 7.82 13.81 17.41
C THR A 78 7.39 12.34 17.35
N LEU A 79 7.74 11.61 16.27
CA LEU A 79 7.47 10.19 16.14
C LEU A 79 8.26 9.36 17.17
N GLN A 80 9.54 9.68 17.36
CA GLN A 80 10.39 9.06 18.37
C GLN A 80 9.80 9.19 19.78
N ALA A 81 9.33 10.39 20.14
CA ALA A 81 8.73 10.66 21.45
C ALA A 81 7.47 9.81 21.70
N LYS A 82 6.82 9.31 20.65
CA LYS A 82 5.64 8.46 20.71
C LYS A 82 5.95 6.97 20.51
N GLY A 83 7.23 6.61 20.34
CA GLY A 83 7.64 5.22 20.10
C GLY A 83 7.22 4.68 18.73
N VAL A 84 7.06 5.56 17.74
CA VAL A 84 6.65 5.22 16.38
C VAL A 84 7.81 5.50 15.43
N TRP A 85 7.99 4.63 14.43
CA TRP A 85 8.99 4.84 13.39
C TRP A 85 8.48 5.76 12.28
N GLY A 86 9.41 6.42 11.60
CA GLY A 86 9.20 7.27 10.45
C GLY A 86 9.75 6.65 9.17
N TRP A 87 9.12 6.95 8.04
CA TRP A 87 9.75 6.83 6.72
C TRP A 87 9.82 8.16 6.01
N ILE A 88 10.85 8.33 5.18
CA ILE A 88 11.04 9.54 4.37
C ILE A 88 11.07 9.15 2.90
N ASN A 89 10.33 9.88 2.09
CA ASN A 89 10.38 9.78 0.64
C ASN A 89 11.61 10.54 0.11
N THR A 90 12.42 9.85 -0.70
CA THR A 90 13.62 10.41 -1.34
C THR A 90 13.30 11.43 -2.42
N GLY A 91 12.06 11.45 -2.91
CA GLY A 91 11.64 12.24 -4.04
C GLY A 91 12.52 11.95 -5.26
N ALA A 92 12.65 12.94 -6.14
CA ALA A 92 13.44 12.78 -7.36
C ALA A 92 14.94 12.49 -7.10
N ALA A 93 15.45 12.64 -5.88
CA ALA A 93 16.88 12.48 -5.57
C ALA A 93 17.41 11.06 -5.85
N ILE A 94 16.57 10.03 -5.82
CA ILE A 94 17.01 8.65 -6.10
C ILE A 94 17.07 8.32 -7.60
N ASP A 95 16.47 9.12 -8.47
CA ASP A 95 16.46 8.83 -9.91
C ASP A 95 17.67 9.50 -10.59
N PHE A 96 18.70 8.77 -11.00
CA PHE A 96 19.85 9.38 -11.69
C PHE A 96 19.71 9.52 -13.21
N SER A 97 18.51 9.31 -13.76
CA SER A 97 18.28 9.38 -15.20
C SER A 97 18.35 10.80 -15.77
N GLU A 98 18.25 11.81 -14.92
CA GLU A 98 18.36 13.24 -15.24
C GLU A 98 19.08 13.97 -14.11
N ALA A 99 19.77 15.08 -14.41
CA ALA A 99 20.44 15.93 -13.39
C ALA A 99 21.26 15.14 -12.34
N ARG A 100 22.01 14.12 -12.79
CA ARG A 100 22.68 13.14 -11.92
C ARG A 100 23.48 13.78 -10.78
N GLU A 101 24.35 14.73 -11.10
CA GLU A 101 25.26 15.34 -10.11
C GLU A 101 24.48 16.02 -8.97
N ASP A 102 23.42 16.76 -9.31
CA ASP A 102 22.57 17.43 -8.34
C ASP A 102 21.76 16.43 -7.51
N ARG A 103 21.18 15.41 -8.15
CA ARG A 103 20.37 14.37 -7.48
C ARG A 103 21.22 13.51 -6.55
N GLU A 104 22.45 13.18 -6.93
CA GLU A 104 23.40 12.48 -6.07
C GLU A 104 23.72 13.31 -4.81
N GLN A 105 23.98 14.61 -4.95
CA GLN A 105 24.21 15.49 -3.80
C GLN A 105 22.98 15.57 -2.89
N GLN A 106 21.78 15.68 -3.46
CA GLN A 106 20.52 15.68 -2.70
C GLN A 106 20.32 14.38 -1.92
N LEU A 107 20.59 13.23 -2.54
CA LEU A 107 20.43 11.93 -1.90
C LEU A 107 21.42 11.74 -0.73
N ARG A 108 22.69 12.14 -0.92
CA ARG A 108 23.70 12.14 0.15
C ARG A 108 23.31 13.07 1.29
N LYS A 109 22.73 14.23 0.97
CA LYS A 109 22.24 15.19 1.97
C LYS A 109 21.10 14.60 2.80
N LEU A 110 20.11 13.95 2.17
CA LEU A 110 19.02 13.26 2.88
C LEU A 110 19.55 12.25 3.90
N VAL A 111 20.49 11.40 3.49
CA VAL A 111 21.10 10.41 4.39
C VAL A 111 21.87 11.07 5.53
N THR A 112 22.64 12.12 5.23
CA THR A 112 23.39 12.86 6.25
C THR A 112 22.46 13.51 7.28
N ASP A 113 21.35 14.09 6.83
CA ASP A 113 20.43 14.82 7.70
C ASP A 113 19.54 13.89 8.55
N PHE A 114 19.10 12.75 7.99
CA PHE A 114 18.04 11.93 8.58
C PHE A 114 18.41 10.46 8.83
N GLY A 115 19.38 9.89 8.11
CA GLY A 115 19.75 8.48 8.23
C GLY A 115 20.33 8.10 9.61
N GLY A 116 20.79 9.08 10.40
CA GLY A 116 21.22 8.84 11.78
C GLY A 116 20.11 8.90 12.83
N HIS A 117 18.87 9.20 12.44
CA HIS A 117 17.79 9.47 13.40
C HIS A 117 17.20 8.17 13.99
N PRO A 118 17.02 8.04 15.33
CA PRO A 118 16.50 6.81 15.96
C PRO A 118 15.13 6.34 15.45
N ALA A 119 14.24 7.27 15.12
CA ALA A 119 12.93 6.94 14.55
C ALA A 119 12.95 6.62 13.04
N MET A 120 14.03 6.89 12.30
CA MET A 120 14.05 6.56 10.86
C MET A 120 14.10 5.05 10.67
N LEU A 121 13.26 4.49 9.79
CA LEU A 121 13.19 3.03 9.57
C LEU A 121 13.35 2.61 8.10
N VAL A 122 12.84 3.39 7.16
CA VAL A 122 12.82 3.00 5.74
C VAL A 122 12.83 4.23 4.85
N TRP A 123 13.52 4.14 3.72
CA TRP A 123 13.44 5.12 2.65
C TRP A 123 12.37 4.71 1.66
N GLU A 124 11.58 5.67 1.18
CA GLU A 124 10.65 5.44 0.09
C GLU A 124 11.18 6.10 -1.19
N VAL A 125 11.03 5.44 -2.33
CA VAL A 125 11.31 6.04 -3.65
C VAL A 125 10.16 6.97 -4.07
N PRO A 126 10.27 7.75 -5.16
CA PRO A 126 9.13 8.50 -5.68
C PRO A 126 7.86 7.65 -5.78
N ASP A 127 6.78 8.18 -5.23
CA ASP A 127 5.48 7.51 -5.25
C ASP A 127 4.99 7.28 -6.69
N GLU A 128 4.51 6.06 -6.95
CA GLU A 128 3.98 5.63 -8.25
C GLU A 128 4.89 5.95 -9.45
N ALA A 129 6.22 5.94 -9.28
CA ALA A 129 7.20 6.42 -10.27
C ALA A 129 6.94 5.88 -11.70
N LEU A 130 6.76 4.56 -11.82
CA LEU A 130 6.48 3.90 -13.10
C LEU A 130 5.18 4.40 -13.72
N TRP A 131 4.10 4.48 -12.94
CA TRP A 131 2.81 4.95 -13.45
C TRP A 131 2.88 6.40 -13.93
N ASN A 132 3.58 7.26 -13.20
CA ASN A 132 3.71 8.68 -13.55
C ASN A 132 4.36 8.91 -14.93
N VAL A 133 5.20 8.00 -15.41
CA VAL A 133 5.72 8.02 -16.79
C VAL A 133 4.59 7.95 -17.83
N TRP A 134 3.62 7.07 -17.60
CA TRP A 134 2.48 6.84 -18.47
C TRP A 134 1.37 7.88 -18.25
N TYR A 135 1.09 8.19 -16.98
CA TYR A 135 0.01 9.08 -16.61
C TYR A 135 0.20 10.49 -17.18
N GLY A 136 1.40 11.06 -17.09
CA GLY A 136 1.69 12.37 -17.67
C GLY A 136 1.45 12.40 -19.19
N ALA A 137 1.88 11.36 -19.90
CA ALA A 137 1.61 11.24 -21.33
C ALA A 137 0.12 11.09 -21.64
N ASN A 138 -0.61 10.31 -20.85
CA ASN A 138 -2.04 10.16 -20.99
C ASN A 138 -2.79 11.49 -20.73
N GLN A 139 -2.49 12.18 -19.62
CA GLN A 139 -3.10 13.48 -19.30
C GLN A 139 -2.90 14.50 -20.40
N TRP A 140 -1.71 14.51 -21.01
CA TRP A 140 -1.40 15.37 -22.14
C TRP A 140 -2.11 14.92 -23.43
N ARG A 141 -1.73 13.75 -23.98
CA ARG A 141 -2.16 13.27 -25.31
C ARG A 141 -3.66 12.95 -25.38
N MET A 142 -4.24 12.44 -24.29
CA MET A 142 -5.65 12.04 -24.23
C MET A 142 -6.55 13.08 -23.56
N GLY A 143 -5.97 14.05 -22.85
CA GLY A 143 -6.70 15.13 -22.17
C GLY A 143 -6.43 16.50 -22.80
N ALA A 144 -5.41 17.19 -22.28
CA ALA A 144 -5.17 18.60 -22.57
C ALA A 144 -4.94 18.89 -24.06
N GLU A 145 -4.18 18.06 -24.77
CA GLU A 145 -3.90 18.25 -26.20
C GLU A 145 -5.19 18.21 -27.02
N ARG A 146 -6.12 17.29 -26.72
CA ARG A 146 -7.39 17.18 -27.45
C ARG A 146 -8.24 18.42 -27.29
N SER A 147 -8.32 18.97 -26.08
CA SER A 147 -9.05 20.21 -25.80
C SER A 147 -8.41 21.41 -26.51
N GLN A 148 -7.08 21.52 -26.47
CA GLN A 148 -6.36 22.61 -27.14
C GLN A 148 -6.47 22.55 -28.66
N LEU A 149 -6.36 21.35 -29.25
CA LEU A 149 -6.55 21.14 -30.68
C LEU A 149 -7.98 21.48 -31.10
N LYS A 150 -9.00 21.04 -30.34
CA LYS A 150 -10.41 21.40 -30.61
C LYS A 150 -10.58 22.92 -30.64
N GLN A 151 -10.11 23.61 -29.61
CA GLN A 151 -10.22 25.06 -29.52
C GLN A 151 -9.50 25.77 -30.67
N ALA A 152 -8.30 25.33 -31.03
CA ALA A 152 -7.53 25.92 -32.11
C ALA A 152 -8.17 25.69 -33.49
N ILE A 153 -8.73 24.50 -33.74
CA ILE A 153 -9.44 24.17 -34.98
C ILE A 153 -10.75 24.96 -35.08
N ASP A 154 -11.50 25.10 -33.98
CA ASP A 154 -12.76 25.86 -33.96
C ASP A 154 -12.56 27.36 -34.25
N ALA A 155 -11.39 27.90 -33.91
CA ALA A 155 -11.03 29.29 -34.14
C ALA A 155 -10.60 29.59 -35.60
N LEU A 156 -10.49 28.58 -36.46
CA LEU A 156 -10.13 28.78 -37.87
C LEU A 156 -11.25 29.45 -38.65
N THR A 157 -10.88 30.41 -39.50
CA THR A 157 -11.79 31.04 -40.47
C THR A 157 -11.82 30.31 -41.81
N ASP A 158 -10.80 29.50 -42.11
CA ASP A 158 -10.75 28.63 -43.30
C ASP A 158 -11.57 27.36 -43.06
N ALA A 159 -12.74 27.30 -43.68
CA ALA A 159 -13.70 26.20 -43.52
C ALA A 159 -13.19 24.86 -44.06
N GLU A 160 -12.41 24.85 -45.14
CA GLU A 160 -11.88 23.60 -45.72
C GLU A 160 -10.76 23.05 -44.85
N LEU A 161 -9.85 23.91 -44.38
CA LEU A 161 -8.83 23.52 -43.43
C LEU A 161 -9.46 23.02 -42.12
N GLN A 162 -10.45 23.74 -41.58
CA GLN A 162 -11.16 23.34 -40.38
C GLN A 162 -11.77 21.93 -40.52
N LYS A 163 -12.50 21.68 -41.62
CA LYS A 163 -13.11 20.37 -41.88
C LYS A 163 -12.06 19.25 -41.97
N LYS A 164 -10.94 19.50 -42.66
CA LYS A 164 -9.84 18.54 -42.75
C LYS A 164 -9.27 18.21 -41.37
N LEU A 165 -8.96 19.23 -40.56
CA LEU A 165 -8.34 19.01 -39.24
C LEU A 165 -9.28 18.34 -38.24
N LEU A 166 -10.60 18.56 -38.34
CA LEU A 166 -11.58 17.79 -37.59
C LEU A 166 -11.53 16.30 -37.97
N ALA A 167 -11.46 15.98 -39.25
CA ALA A 167 -11.32 14.59 -39.72
C ALA A 167 -9.99 13.95 -39.29
N ASP A 168 -8.88 14.70 -39.38
CA ASP A 168 -7.56 14.25 -38.90
C ASP A 168 -7.61 13.97 -37.38
N ARG A 169 -8.28 14.83 -36.60
CA ARG A 169 -8.45 14.61 -35.15
C ARG A 169 -9.27 13.36 -34.86
N ASP A 170 -10.36 13.14 -35.59
CA ASP A 170 -11.20 11.95 -35.41
C ASP A 170 -10.42 10.68 -35.80
N ARG A 171 -9.59 10.76 -36.85
CA ARG A 171 -8.67 9.67 -37.23
C ARG A 171 -7.64 9.39 -36.14
N ALA A 172 -7.03 10.41 -35.55
CA ALA A 172 -6.13 10.24 -34.41
C ALA A 172 -6.85 9.56 -33.23
N GLY A 173 -8.10 9.97 -32.94
CA GLY A 173 -8.94 9.33 -31.92
C GLY A 173 -9.16 7.84 -32.17
N GLN A 174 -9.43 7.44 -33.41
CA GLN A 174 -9.55 6.03 -33.81
C GLN A 174 -8.23 5.27 -33.61
N LEU A 175 -7.11 5.85 -34.07
CA LEU A 175 -5.79 5.23 -33.93
C LEU A 175 -5.42 5.01 -32.46
N TYR A 176 -5.72 5.96 -31.56
CA TYR A 176 -5.58 5.75 -30.12
C TYR A 176 -6.45 4.58 -29.61
N GLY A 177 -7.69 4.45 -30.07
CA GLY A 177 -8.58 3.35 -29.73
C GLY A 177 -8.14 1.99 -30.28
N GLU A 178 -7.42 1.98 -31.40
CA GLU A 178 -6.78 0.80 -31.99
C GLU A 178 -5.44 0.44 -31.31
N GLY A 179 -4.95 1.26 -30.37
CA GLY A 179 -3.64 1.08 -29.72
C GLY A 179 -2.43 1.50 -30.58
N LYS A 180 -2.67 2.16 -31.72
CA LYS A 180 -1.62 2.64 -32.65
C LYS A 180 -1.09 4.00 -32.24
N TYR A 181 -0.49 4.08 -31.05
CA TYR A 181 -0.10 5.36 -30.44
C TYR A 181 0.84 6.19 -31.29
N ALA A 182 1.87 5.60 -31.89
CA ALA A 182 2.82 6.34 -32.72
C ALA A 182 2.16 6.96 -33.97
N GLU A 183 1.28 6.22 -34.64
CA GLU A 183 0.53 6.74 -35.79
C GLU A 183 -0.44 7.85 -35.37
N ALA A 184 -1.13 7.67 -34.23
CA ALA A 184 -2.03 8.70 -33.69
C ALA A 184 -1.29 10.00 -33.39
N GLU A 185 -0.12 9.90 -32.76
CA GLU A 185 0.73 11.03 -32.39
C GLU A 185 1.27 11.75 -33.63
N GLN A 186 1.70 11.02 -34.67
CA GLN A 186 2.09 11.60 -35.95
C GLN A 186 0.95 12.41 -36.59
N VAL A 187 -0.29 11.91 -36.53
CA VAL A 187 -1.46 12.64 -37.02
C VAL A 187 -1.67 13.91 -36.18
N THR A 188 -1.66 13.82 -34.83
CA THR A 188 -1.85 15.02 -33.98
C THR A 188 -0.75 16.06 -34.18
N ASP A 189 0.49 15.65 -34.36
CA ASP A 189 1.62 16.56 -34.60
C ASP A 189 1.48 17.24 -35.97
N SER A 190 0.93 16.53 -36.97
CA SER A 190 0.60 17.11 -38.28
C SER A 190 -0.52 18.16 -38.20
N ILE A 191 -1.49 18.00 -37.28
CA ILE A 191 -2.54 18.99 -37.02
C ILE A 191 -1.92 20.26 -36.45
N TRP A 192 -1.05 20.16 -35.44
CA TRP A 192 -0.33 21.31 -34.89
C TRP A 192 0.44 22.07 -35.97
N LYS A 193 1.19 21.34 -36.82
CA LYS A 193 1.91 21.92 -37.95
C LYS A 193 0.99 22.62 -38.94
N ALA A 194 -0.17 22.04 -39.25
CA ALA A 194 -1.16 22.65 -40.13
C ALA A 194 -1.81 23.90 -39.54
N LEU A 195 -1.88 24.00 -38.21
CA LEU A 195 -2.27 25.21 -37.47
C LEU A 195 -1.14 26.25 -37.38
N GLY A 196 0.03 25.99 -37.98
CA GLY A 196 1.19 26.88 -37.90
C GLY A 196 1.85 26.92 -36.52
N LYS A 197 1.64 25.89 -35.70
CA LYS A 197 2.15 25.80 -34.33
C LYS A 197 3.06 24.57 -34.16
N GLU A 198 3.96 24.65 -33.20
CA GLU A 198 4.68 23.47 -32.73
C GLU A 198 3.85 22.72 -31.70
N GLN A 199 4.08 21.41 -31.60
CA GLN A 199 3.43 20.60 -30.59
C GLN A 199 3.99 21.00 -29.20
N PRO A 200 3.13 21.30 -28.20
CA PRO A 200 3.60 21.90 -26.93
C PRO A 200 4.46 21.03 -26.00
N GLN A 201 4.49 19.70 -26.19
CA GLN A 201 5.13 18.72 -25.33
C GLN A 201 5.72 17.53 -26.14
N PRO A 202 6.73 17.76 -27.00
CA PRO A 202 7.10 16.79 -28.05
C PRO A 202 7.73 15.50 -27.51
N GLY A 203 8.21 15.51 -26.26
CA GLY A 203 8.75 14.34 -25.57
C GLY A 203 7.73 13.54 -24.75
N LEU A 204 6.49 14.02 -24.62
CA LEU A 204 5.48 13.47 -23.71
C LEU A 204 4.45 12.61 -24.45
N ASN A 205 4.91 11.44 -24.92
CA ASN A 205 4.12 10.53 -25.76
C ASN A 205 3.77 9.23 -25.04
N LEU A 206 2.68 8.59 -25.47
CA LEU A 206 2.35 7.22 -25.08
C LEU A 206 3.26 6.24 -25.83
N SER A 207 3.59 6.51 -27.11
CA SER A 207 4.46 5.64 -27.91
C SER A 207 5.89 5.55 -27.38
N ASN A 208 6.41 6.61 -26.76
CA ASN A 208 7.75 6.65 -26.17
C ASN A 208 7.78 6.40 -24.66
N ALA A 209 6.62 6.20 -24.02
CA ALA A 209 6.54 5.91 -22.59
C ALA A 209 7.39 4.69 -22.17
N PRO A 210 7.49 3.59 -22.96
CA PRO A 210 8.40 2.49 -22.64
C PRO A 210 9.88 2.91 -22.52
N GLU A 211 10.35 3.77 -23.43
CA GLU A 211 11.73 4.28 -23.43
C GLU A 211 11.97 5.16 -22.20
N ARG A 212 11.03 6.07 -21.91
CA ARG A 212 11.10 6.94 -20.72
C ARG A 212 11.06 6.13 -19.42
N ALA A 213 10.25 5.08 -19.36
CA ALA A 213 10.18 4.18 -18.20
C ALA A 213 11.49 3.42 -18.01
N THR A 214 12.09 2.92 -19.09
CA THR A 214 13.39 2.24 -19.05
C THR A 214 14.51 3.18 -18.58
N LYS A 215 14.53 4.40 -19.13
CA LYS A 215 15.46 5.45 -18.72
C LYS A 215 15.35 5.74 -17.22
N MET A 216 14.14 5.96 -16.70
CA MET A 216 13.89 6.21 -15.28
C MET A 216 14.25 5.01 -14.40
N ALA A 217 13.87 3.79 -14.78
CA ALA A 217 14.22 2.58 -14.02
C ALA A 217 15.73 2.44 -13.83
N ASN A 218 16.52 2.64 -14.90
CA ASN A 218 17.98 2.61 -14.82
C ASN A 218 18.52 3.67 -13.87
N GLY A 219 18.00 4.91 -13.95
CA GLY A 219 18.37 5.99 -13.03
C GLY A 219 18.07 5.66 -11.57
N MET A 220 16.87 5.14 -11.28
CA MET A 220 16.46 4.74 -9.93
C MET A 220 17.29 3.56 -9.39
N ILE A 221 17.64 2.59 -10.24
CA ILE A 221 18.51 1.48 -9.86
C ILE A 221 19.90 1.99 -9.48
N GLU A 222 20.43 2.99 -10.18
CA GLU A 222 21.72 3.59 -9.85
C GLU A 222 21.68 4.40 -8.55
N GLY A 223 20.63 5.20 -8.33
CA GLY A 223 20.48 5.91 -7.06
C GLY A 223 20.20 4.97 -5.89
N TYR A 224 19.45 3.89 -6.08
CA TYR A 224 19.28 2.82 -5.08
C TYR A 224 20.63 2.21 -4.69
N LYS A 225 21.50 1.88 -5.66
CA LYS A 225 22.84 1.35 -5.37
C LYS A 225 23.65 2.31 -4.51
N LEU A 226 23.63 3.61 -4.84
CA LEU A 226 24.31 4.61 -4.03
C LEU A 226 23.69 4.68 -2.63
N LEU A 227 22.35 4.74 -2.51
CA LEU A 227 21.65 4.82 -1.24
C LEU A 227 22.03 3.67 -0.32
N ARG A 228 22.08 2.44 -0.84
CA ARG A 228 22.49 1.24 -0.08
C ARG A 228 23.98 1.23 0.28
N GLU A 229 24.84 1.95 -0.45
CA GLU A 229 26.25 2.12 -0.11
C GLU A 229 26.44 3.11 1.05
N ILE A 230 25.70 4.23 1.03
CA ILE A 230 25.87 5.31 2.02
C ILE A 230 24.98 5.13 3.26
N ASP A 231 23.92 4.33 3.17
CA ASP A 231 23.03 3.96 4.27
C ASP A 231 22.75 2.45 4.24
N THR A 232 23.50 1.71 5.03
CA THR A 232 23.37 0.26 5.12
C THR A 232 22.19 -0.19 5.99
N ASN A 233 21.65 0.69 6.83
CA ASN A 233 20.74 0.35 7.92
C ASN A 233 19.27 0.36 7.49
N HIS A 234 18.90 1.24 6.55
CA HIS A 234 17.51 1.45 6.15
C HIS A 234 17.22 0.83 4.78
N PRO A 235 16.26 -0.11 4.67
CA PRO A 235 15.81 -0.61 3.38
C PRO A 235 15.13 0.47 2.56
N VAL A 236 14.96 0.19 1.26
CA VAL A 236 14.28 1.06 0.30
C VAL A 236 12.95 0.45 -0.11
N TRP A 237 11.86 1.20 -0.05
CA TRP A 237 10.51 0.78 -0.40
C TRP A 237 10.04 1.46 -1.69
N MET A 238 9.51 0.64 -2.61
CA MET A 238 8.85 1.06 -3.84
C MET A 238 7.34 0.85 -3.72
N ASN A 239 6.59 1.95 -3.63
CA ASN A 239 5.14 1.95 -3.76
C ASN A 239 4.73 2.24 -5.21
N HIS A 240 4.05 1.29 -5.85
CA HIS A 240 3.52 1.43 -7.21
C HIS A 240 2.05 1.84 -7.20
N ALA A 241 1.58 2.31 -8.34
CA ALA A 241 0.15 2.32 -8.62
C ALA A 241 -0.34 0.87 -8.88
N PRO A 242 -1.64 0.55 -8.69
CA PRO A 242 -2.17 -0.80 -8.85
C PRO A 242 -2.49 -1.09 -10.33
N ARG A 243 -1.42 -1.18 -11.14
CA ARG A 243 -1.49 -1.25 -12.61
C ARG A 243 -0.11 -1.65 -13.17
N ASN A 244 0.09 -1.45 -14.48
CA ASN A 244 1.29 -1.84 -15.23
C ASN A 244 1.52 -3.36 -15.31
N THR A 245 2.37 -3.80 -16.25
CA THR A 245 2.71 -5.22 -16.42
C THR A 245 3.64 -5.73 -15.32
N ILE A 246 3.64 -7.04 -15.08
CA ILE A 246 4.52 -7.66 -14.07
C ILE A 246 6.00 -7.42 -14.42
N GLU A 247 6.33 -7.43 -15.71
CA GLU A 247 7.69 -7.21 -16.21
C GLU A 247 8.16 -5.78 -15.96
N GLN A 248 7.30 -4.78 -16.17
CA GLN A 248 7.62 -3.38 -15.88
C GLN A 248 7.80 -3.15 -14.38
N LEU A 249 6.91 -3.73 -13.56
CA LEU A 249 7.03 -3.69 -12.10
C LEU A 249 8.35 -4.34 -11.66
N ALA A 250 8.66 -5.52 -12.18
CA ALA A 250 9.89 -6.25 -11.86
C ALA A 250 11.16 -5.45 -12.20
N GLU A 251 11.16 -4.71 -13.32
CA GLU A 251 12.29 -3.87 -13.70
C GLU A 251 12.51 -2.74 -12.70
N PHE A 252 11.47 -2.00 -12.32
CA PHE A 252 11.57 -0.96 -11.29
C PHE A 252 11.91 -1.54 -9.92
N ASN A 253 11.38 -2.71 -9.58
CA ASN A 253 11.62 -3.39 -8.31
C ASN A 253 13.10 -3.72 -8.11
N ARG A 254 13.96 -3.71 -9.13
CA ARG A 254 15.42 -3.84 -8.98
C ARG A 254 16.05 -2.69 -8.17
N GLY A 255 15.37 -1.55 -8.05
CA GLY A 255 15.79 -0.38 -7.28
C GLY A 255 15.17 -0.27 -5.88
N ALA A 256 14.74 -1.38 -5.26
CA ALA A 256 14.15 -1.39 -3.92
C ALA A 256 14.37 -2.71 -3.17
N ASP A 257 14.16 -2.74 -1.86
CA ASP A 257 14.20 -3.92 -1.00
C ASP A 257 12.78 -4.43 -0.63
N ILE A 258 11.82 -3.51 -0.57
CA ILE A 258 10.40 -3.75 -0.27
C ILE A 258 9.59 -3.24 -1.47
N VAL A 259 8.51 -3.95 -1.82
CA VAL A 259 7.61 -3.56 -2.91
C VAL A 259 6.18 -3.42 -2.40
N GLY A 260 5.34 -2.72 -3.13
CA GLY A 260 3.96 -2.49 -2.73
C GLY A 260 3.18 -1.79 -3.82
N CYS A 261 1.88 -1.68 -3.60
CA CYS A 261 1.07 -0.70 -4.30
C CYS A 261 -0.05 -0.20 -3.41
N ASP A 262 -0.65 0.90 -3.83
CA ASP A 262 -1.84 1.43 -3.22
C ASP A 262 -3.12 1.02 -3.96
N ILE A 263 -4.18 0.70 -3.23
CA ILE A 263 -5.43 0.28 -3.86
C ILE A 263 -6.65 0.69 -3.03
N TYR A 264 -7.60 1.35 -3.70
CA TYR A 264 -8.77 1.97 -3.10
C TYR A 264 -10.08 1.50 -3.77
N PRO A 265 -10.53 0.27 -3.49
CA PRO A 265 -11.62 -0.37 -4.24
C PRO A 265 -13.02 -0.06 -3.69
N VAL A 266 -13.15 0.81 -2.68
CA VAL A 266 -14.42 1.07 -2.00
C VAL A 266 -14.98 2.45 -2.33
N PRO A 267 -16.27 2.57 -2.71
CA PRO A 267 -17.14 1.46 -3.13
C PRO A 267 -16.68 0.88 -4.48
N ALA A 268 -17.05 -0.38 -4.72
CA ALA A 268 -16.66 -1.08 -5.95
C ALA A 268 -17.11 -0.29 -7.19
N ARG A 269 -16.27 -0.30 -8.24
CA ARG A 269 -16.49 0.39 -9.53
C ARG A 269 -16.47 1.92 -9.47
N VAL A 270 -16.07 2.51 -8.34
CA VAL A 270 -15.91 3.96 -8.19
C VAL A 270 -14.42 4.33 -8.17
N GLY A 271 -14.10 5.52 -8.67
CA GLY A 271 -12.73 6.07 -8.68
C GLY A 271 -11.77 5.50 -9.75
N GLY A 272 -12.05 4.31 -10.30
CA GLY A 272 -11.24 3.73 -11.38
C GLY A 272 -9.80 3.36 -10.97
N HIS A 273 -9.58 3.14 -9.67
CA HIS A 273 -8.22 2.86 -9.17
C HIS A 273 -7.71 1.50 -9.64
N SER A 274 -8.56 0.46 -9.60
CA SER A 274 -8.24 -0.88 -10.11
C SER A 274 -8.43 -0.98 -11.63
N ASP A 275 -7.45 -1.53 -12.34
CA ASP A 275 -7.55 -1.96 -13.75
C ASP A 275 -7.73 -3.49 -13.93
N LEU A 276 -7.74 -4.26 -12.85
CA LEU A 276 -8.12 -5.67 -12.86
C LEU A 276 -9.60 -5.86 -13.21
N MET A 277 -9.94 -7.03 -13.76
CA MET A 277 -11.35 -7.40 -14.01
C MET A 277 -12.17 -7.46 -12.71
N ASP A 278 -11.53 -7.90 -11.62
CA ASP A 278 -12.08 -7.74 -10.28
C ASP A 278 -11.74 -6.34 -9.75
N VAL A 279 -12.79 -5.55 -9.54
CA VAL A 279 -12.73 -4.18 -9.03
C VAL A 279 -13.42 -4.04 -7.68
N THR A 280 -13.63 -5.17 -6.99
CA THR A 280 -14.20 -5.20 -5.63
C THR A 280 -13.09 -5.22 -4.57
N VAL A 281 -13.44 -5.33 -3.29
CA VAL A 281 -12.47 -5.40 -2.18
C VAL A 281 -11.46 -6.55 -2.31
N THR A 282 -11.79 -7.63 -3.03
CA THR A 282 -10.88 -8.77 -3.30
C THR A 282 -9.78 -8.45 -4.32
N SER A 283 -9.85 -7.28 -4.97
CA SER A 283 -8.75 -6.77 -5.79
C SER A 283 -7.51 -6.49 -4.94
N VAL A 284 -7.65 -6.22 -3.63
CA VAL A 284 -6.52 -6.00 -2.71
C VAL A 284 -5.58 -7.22 -2.69
N GLY A 285 -6.13 -8.42 -2.46
CA GLY A 285 -5.37 -9.67 -2.53
C GLY A 285 -4.87 -9.97 -3.94
N GLY A 286 -5.62 -9.55 -4.97
CA GLY A 286 -5.19 -9.63 -6.37
C GLY A 286 -3.90 -8.85 -6.64
N TYR A 287 -3.85 -7.57 -6.25
CA TYR A 287 -2.65 -6.76 -6.38
C TYR A 287 -1.53 -7.17 -5.44
N THR A 288 -1.84 -7.65 -4.24
CA THR A 288 -0.83 -8.24 -3.34
C THR A 288 -0.08 -9.38 -4.05
N LYS A 289 -0.80 -10.30 -4.71
CA LYS A 289 -0.20 -11.36 -5.51
C LYS A 289 0.64 -10.80 -6.67
N ARG A 290 0.13 -9.80 -7.40
CA ARG A 290 0.89 -9.16 -8.50
C ARG A 290 2.20 -8.55 -8.05
N MET A 291 2.20 -7.83 -6.92
CA MET A 291 3.43 -7.27 -6.36
C MET A 291 4.39 -8.40 -5.97
N GLN A 292 3.87 -9.49 -5.42
CA GLN A 292 4.68 -10.65 -5.08
C GLN A 292 5.26 -11.34 -6.32
N ASP A 293 4.48 -11.49 -7.39
CA ASP A 293 4.92 -12.09 -8.66
C ASP A 293 6.00 -11.22 -9.33
N ALA A 294 5.88 -9.90 -9.23
CA ALA A 294 6.88 -8.95 -9.73
C ALA A 294 8.17 -8.90 -8.89
N ALA A 295 8.15 -9.39 -7.65
CA ALA A 295 9.34 -9.49 -6.80
C ALA A 295 9.24 -10.66 -5.78
N PRO A 296 9.41 -11.93 -6.21
CA PRO A 296 9.11 -13.10 -5.37
C PRO A 296 9.87 -13.16 -4.03
N GLY A 297 11.10 -12.62 -4.01
CA GLY A 297 11.96 -12.60 -2.83
C GLY A 297 11.81 -11.38 -1.92
N LYS A 298 10.94 -10.41 -2.25
CA LYS A 298 10.81 -9.15 -1.51
C LYS A 298 9.49 -9.09 -0.75
N PRO A 299 9.47 -8.51 0.47
CA PRO A 299 8.22 -8.21 1.18
C PRO A 299 7.31 -7.32 0.35
N THR A 300 6.02 -7.63 0.41
CA THR A 300 4.95 -6.79 -0.12
C THR A 300 4.31 -5.98 1.01
N TRP A 301 4.34 -4.66 0.93
CA TRP A 301 3.60 -3.75 1.80
C TRP A 301 2.47 -3.10 1.01
N MET A 302 1.22 -3.28 1.46
CA MET A 302 0.06 -2.78 0.74
C MET A 302 -0.46 -1.49 1.38
N VAL A 303 -0.76 -0.49 0.56
CA VAL A 303 -1.40 0.75 1.02
C VAL A 303 -2.89 0.67 0.75
N LEU A 304 -3.69 0.76 1.81
CA LEU A 304 -5.13 0.55 1.80
C LEU A 304 -5.90 1.86 2.00
N GLN A 305 -7.17 1.80 1.67
CA GLN A 305 -8.07 2.94 1.67
C GLN A 305 -8.42 3.43 3.08
N GLY A 306 -7.98 4.64 3.42
CA GLY A 306 -8.32 5.35 4.66
C GLY A 306 -9.20 6.58 4.45
N PHE A 307 -9.92 6.66 3.33
CA PHE A 307 -10.79 7.78 2.94
C PHE A 307 -12.00 7.27 2.15
N GLY A 308 -13.00 8.12 1.89
CA GLY A 308 -14.01 7.91 0.86
C GLY A 308 -13.73 8.80 -0.35
N TRP A 309 -14.05 8.36 -1.57
CA TRP A 309 -13.82 9.17 -2.77
C TRP A 309 -14.48 10.55 -2.73
N ALA A 310 -15.54 10.72 -1.93
CA ALA A 310 -16.18 12.00 -1.65
C ALA A 310 -15.27 12.97 -0.86
N ASP A 311 -14.24 12.49 -0.18
CA ASP A 311 -13.35 13.28 0.66
C ASP A 311 -12.23 13.98 -0.13
N LEU A 312 -12.12 13.74 -1.44
CA LEU A 312 -11.07 14.25 -2.31
C LEU A 312 -11.57 15.31 -3.30
N GLY A 313 -10.72 16.28 -3.66
CA GLY A 313 -10.91 17.15 -4.83
C GLY A 313 -12.32 17.74 -5.05
N GLU A 314 -12.78 17.67 -6.31
CA GLU A 314 -14.05 18.23 -6.80
C GLU A 314 -15.29 17.45 -6.32
N THR A 315 -15.13 16.20 -5.91
CA THR A 315 -16.24 15.36 -5.39
C THR A 315 -16.66 15.79 -3.97
N LYS A 316 -15.90 16.70 -3.33
CA LYS A 316 -16.25 17.31 -2.03
C LYS A 316 -17.62 17.97 -2.01
N SER A 317 -18.05 18.54 -3.12
CA SER A 317 -19.34 19.23 -3.25
C SER A 317 -20.38 18.48 -4.08
N ASP A 318 -20.11 17.20 -4.43
CA ASP A 318 -21.01 16.44 -5.29
C ASP A 318 -22.39 16.19 -4.61
N PRO A 319 -23.52 16.40 -5.29
CA PRO A 319 -24.82 16.03 -4.73
C PRO A 319 -25.01 14.51 -4.52
N LYS A 320 -24.14 13.66 -5.10
CA LYS A 320 -24.17 12.18 -5.01
C LYS A 320 -23.06 11.60 -4.14
N ARG A 321 -22.59 12.32 -3.13
CA ARG A 321 -21.49 11.89 -2.24
C ARG A 321 -21.64 10.49 -1.66
N ASP A 322 -22.85 10.02 -1.43
CA ASP A 322 -23.11 8.67 -0.92
C ASP A 322 -22.66 7.55 -1.89
N GLU A 323 -22.65 7.82 -3.21
CA GLU A 323 -22.10 6.91 -4.22
C GLU A 323 -20.56 6.82 -4.14
N PHE A 324 -19.91 7.78 -3.46
CA PHE A 324 -18.45 7.88 -3.26
C PHE A 324 -18.07 7.68 -1.79
N ARG A 325 -18.86 6.88 -1.08
CA ARG A 325 -18.78 6.66 0.37
C ARG A 325 -17.41 6.18 0.88
N ARG A 326 -17.24 6.35 2.19
CA ARG A 326 -16.16 5.74 2.98
C ARG A 326 -16.34 4.22 3.11
N PRO A 327 -15.26 3.44 3.31
CA PRO A 327 -15.35 2.04 3.70
C PRO A 327 -16.05 1.85 5.04
N THR A 328 -16.77 0.74 5.18
CA THR A 328 -17.24 0.24 6.48
C THR A 328 -16.11 -0.47 7.24
N PHE A 329 -16.25 -0.65 8.55
CA PHE A 329 -15.32 -1.47 9.35
C PHE A 329 -15.08 -2.86 8.74
N ASP A 330 -16.15 -3.55 8.32
CA ASP A 330 -16.05 -4.92 7.77
C ASP A 330 -15.28 -4.95 6.45
N GLU A 331 -15.48 -3.96 5.57
CA GLU A 331 -14.71 -3.83 4.32
C GLU A 331 -13.24 -3.53 4.60
N SER A 332 -12.93 -2.60 5.51
CA SER A 332 -11.55 -2.29 5.90
C SER A 332 -10.86 -3.49 6.53
N ARG A 333 -11.55 -4.20 7.43
CA ARG A 333 -11.04 -5.42 8.07
C ARG A 333 -10.80 -6.51 7.03
N PHE A 334 -11.74 -6.71 6.11
CA PHE A 334 -11.56 -7.67 5.00
C PHE A 334 -10.35 -7.32 4.14
N MET A 335 -10.21 -6.07 3.68
CA MET A 335 -9.07 -5.64 2.84
C MET A 335 -7.72 -5.90 3.52
N ALA A 336 -7.61 -5.61 4.82
CA ALA A 336 -6.38 -5.84 5.58
C ALA A 336 -5.99 -7.33 5.63
N TYR A 337 -6.93 -8.21 5.99
CA TYR A 337 -6.65 -9.64 6.07
C TYR A 337 -6.57 -10.32 4.69
N ASP A 338 -7.27 -9.82 3.67
CA ASP A 338 -7.12 -10.27 2.29
C ASP A 338 -5.70 -10.02 1.79
N ALA A 339 -5.13 -8.83 2.04
CA ALA A 339 -3.72 -8.55 1.77
C ALA A 339 -2.79 -9.49 2.56
N ILE A 340 -3.00 -9.65 3.88
CA ILE A 340 -2.18 -10.53 4.74
C ILE A 340 -2.21 -11.97 4.23
N ALA A 341 -3.40 -12.52 3.96
CA ALA A 341 -3.57 -13.88 3.48
C ALA A 341 -2.93 -14.10 2.10
N ASN A 342 -2.83 -13.04 1.30
CA ASN A 342 -2.19 -13.04 -0.01
C ASN A 342 -0.68 -12.75 0.02
N GLY A 343 -0.09 -12.67 1.20
CA GLY A 343 1.37 -12.64 1.38
C GLY A 343 1.94 -11.29 1.80
N ALA A 344 1.09 -10.28 2.06
CA ALA A 344 1.56 -9.01 2.59
C ALA A 344 2.34 -9.19 3.90
N ARG A 345 3.37 -8.35 4.10
CA ARG A 345 4.24 -8.28 5.28
C ARG A 345 4.15 -6.92 5.97
N GLY A 346 3.32 -6.03 5.44
CA GLY A 346 2.97 -4.73 6.00
C GLY A 346 1.67 -4.23 5.39
N ILE A 347 0.89 -3.51 6.18
CA ILE A 347 -0.34 -2.82 5.76
C ILE A 347 -0.21 -1.37 6.16
N LEU A 348 -0.48 -0.47 5.22
CA LEU A 348 -0.48 0.97 5.43
C LEU A 348 -1.84 1.55 5.03
N TYR A 349 -2.14 2.75 5.49
CA TYR A 349 -3.35 3.47 5.09
C TYR A 349 -3.02 4.86 4.54
N TRP A 350 -3.69 5.21 3.44
CA TRP A 350 -3.63 6.53 2.83
C TRP A 350 -5.00 7.21 2.84
N GLY A 351 -4.98 8.54 2.91
CA GLY A 351 -6.17 9.38 2.73
C GLY A 351 -6.85 9.85 4.03
N SER A 352 -6.47 9.31 5.20
CA SER A 352 -7.01 9.73 6.50
C SER A 352 -6.68 11.18 6.87
N ALA A 353 -5.69 11.81 6.24
CA ALA A 353 -5.42 13.24 6.38
C ALA A 353 -6.54 14.14 5.80
N TYR A 354 -7.44 13.58 4.99
CA TYR A 354 -8.54 14.29 4.33
C TYR A 354 -9.91 14.09 4.99
N ILE A 355 -9.98 13.31 6.07
CA ILE A 355 -11.20 13.11 6.87
C ILE A 355 -11.10 13.84 8.21
N GLU A 356 -12.23 13.94 8.90
CA GLU A 356 -12.33 14.57 10.21
C GLU A 356 -11.80 13.64 11.31
N ALA A 357 -11.15 14.21 12.34
CA ALA A 357 -10.56 13.47 13.45
C ALA A 357 -11.60 12.77 14.36
N ASP A 358 -12.87 13.15 14.29
CA ASP A 358 -14.00 12.53 15.00
C ASP A 358 -14.88 11.67 14.07
N SER A 359 -14.44 11.42 12.84
CA SER A 359 -15.20 10.62 11.88
C SER A 359 -15.29 9.14 12.25
N GLN A 360 -16.40 8.49 11.87
CA GLN A 360 -16.59 7.06 12.06
C GLN A 360 -15.48 6.23 11.40
N LEU A 361 -15.03 6.60 10.20
CA LEU A 361 -13.96 5.89 9.52
C LEU A 361 -12.64 5.93 10.32
N TRP A 362 -12.30 7.07 10.93
CA TRP A 362 -11.10 7.15 11.77
C TRP A 362 -11.22 6.29 13.04
N ALA A 363 -12.40 6.25 13.66
CA ALA A 363 -12.66 5.34 14.79
C ALA A 363 -12.56 3.86 14.38
N ASP A 364 -13.09 3.50 13.20
CA ASP A 364 -13.04 2.16 12.64
C ASP A 364 -11.59 1.73 12.31
N LEU A 365 -10.78 2.63 11.74
CA LEU A 365 -9.37 2.38 11.47
C LEU A 365 -8.58 2.18 12.76
N GLN A 366 -8.80 3.01 13.79
CA GLN A 366 -8.15 2.82 15.10
C GLN A 366 -8.51 1.46 15.72
N LYS A 367 -9.79 1.07 15.64
CA LYS A 367 -10.27 -0.24 16.12
C LYS A 367 -9.59 -1.39 15.37
N LEU A 368 -9.51 -1.31 14.04
CA LEU A 368 -8.88 -2.33 13.22
C LEU A 368 -7.37 -2.42 13.47
N VAL A 369 -6.68 -1.29 13.53
CA VAL A 369 -5.24 -1.26 13.77
C VAL A 369 -4.91 -1.77 15.16
N ARG A 370 -5.74 -1.49 16.17
CA ARG A 370 -5.64 -2.13 17.49
C ARG A 370 -5.77 -3.65 17.38
N GLU A 371 -6.78 -4.14 16.66
CA GLU A 371 -6.95 -5.58 16.44
C GLU A 371 -5.70 -6.24 15.84
N LEU A 372 -5.09 -5.59 14.85
CA LEU A 372 -3.86 -6.06 14.19
C LEU A 372 -2.63 -5.95 15.10
N ALA A 373 -2.51 -4.87 15.86
CA ALA A 373 -1.40 -4.62 16.78
C ALA A 373 -1.42 -5.62 17.96
N ASP A 374 -2.59 -5.90 18.53
CA ASP A 374 -2.76 -6.94 19.56
C ASP A 374 -2.38 -8.34 19.02
N ARG A 375 -2.54 -8.55 17.71
CA ARG A 375 -2.16 -9.77 16.98
C ARG A 375 -0.76 -9.74 16.37
N GLN A 376 0.09 -8.80 16.75
CA GLN A 376 1.46 -8.71 16.22
C GLN A 376 2.22 -10.06 16.30
N PRO A 377 2.15 -10.85 17.40
CA PRO A 377 2.82 -12.15 17.46
C PRO A 377 2.31 -13.14 16.39
N LEU A 378 1.00 -13.11 16.11
CA LEU A 378 0.38 -13.94 15.07
C LEU A 378 0.74 -13.44 13.68
N LEU A 379 0.67 -12.14 13.41
CA LEU A 379 0.95 -11.56 12.09
C LEU A 379 2.42 -11.71 11.69
N SER A 380 3.32 -11.54 12.65
CA SER A 380 4.78 -11.64 12.46
C SER A 380 5.33 -13.07 12.54
N ALA A 381 4.53 -14.04 13.00
CA ALA A 381 4.91 -15.45 13.05
C ALA A 381 5.26 -16.03 11.67
N ARG A 382 5.99 -17.14 11.66
CA ARG A 382 6.16 -17.94 10.44
C ARG A 382 4.87 -18.68 10.12
N GLU A 383 4.69 -19.03 8.85
CA GLU A 383 3.62 -19.94 8.46
C GLU A 383 3.92 -21.36 8.97
N ALA A 384 2.93 -22.03 9.54
CA ALA A 384 3.10 -23.39 10.04
C ALA A 384 3.02 -24.39 8.89
N THR A 385 3.85 -25.42 8.93
CA THR A 385 3.81 -26.50 7.92
C THR A 385 2.84 -27.58 8.38
N LEU A 386 1.66 -27.61 7.78
CA LEU A 386 0.63 -28.62 8.02
C LEU A 386 0.13 -29.18 6.69
N PRO A 387 -0.24 -30.47 6.60
CA PRO A 387 -0.78 -31.08 5.38
C PRO A 387 -2.26 -30.71 5.19
N ILE A 388 -2.59 -29.42 5.31
CA ILE A 388 -4.00 -28.99 5.31
C ILE A 388 -4.64 -29.18 3.95
N ARG A 389 -5.89 -29.64 3.97
CA ARG A 389 -6.78 -29.63 2.81
C ARG A 389 -8.00 -28.80 3.14
N VAL A 390 -8.29 -27.82 2.29
CA VAL A 390 -9.46 -26.95 2.43
C VAL A 390 -10.54 -27.41 1.44
N THR A 391 -11.75 -27.61 1.93
CA THR A 391 -12.93 -27.87 1.10
C THR A 391 -14.08 -26.98 1.51
N THR A 392 -14.99 -26.70 0.57
CA THR A 392 -16.23 -25.98 0.84
C THR A 392 -17.44 -26.89 0.64
N ALA A 393 -18.52 -26.66 1.39
CA ALA A 393 -19.80 -27.29 1.11
C ALA A 393 -20.30 -26.88 -0.28
N GLN A 394 -21.11 -27.75 -0.92
CA GLN A 394 -21.71 -27.44 -2.20
C GLN A 394 -22.57 -26.17 -2.11
N THR A 395 -22.44 -25.31 -3.12
CA THR A 395 -23.20 -24.06 -3.26
C THR A 395 -23.60 -23.88 -4.73
N TRP A 396 -24.53 -22.96 -5.00
CA TRP A 396 -25.04 -22.66 -6.34
C TRP A 396 -24.08 -21.85 -7.20
N GLY A 397 -23.01 -21.31 -6.62
CA GLY A 397 -22.10 -20.43 -7.33
C GLY A 397 -20.80 -21.08 -7.81
N SER A 398 -20.08 -20.37 -8.69
CA SER A 398 -18.90 -20.91 -9.39
C SER A 398 -17.61 -20.99 -8.57
N GLN A 399 -17.51 -20.29 -7.44
CA GLN A 399 -16.30 -20.23 -6.59
C GLN A 399 -15.02 -19.81 -7.31
N ASP A 400 -15.11 -18.84 -8.23
CA ASP A 400 -13.93 -18.29 -8.93
C ASP A 400 -12.82 -17.84 -7.96
N ARG A 401 -13.25 -17.37 -6.77
CA ARG A 401 -12.42 -17.29 -5.56
C ARG A 401 -13.13 -18.02 -4.42
N THR A 402 -12.36 -18.47 -3.44
CA THR A 402 -12.85 -19.29 -2.34
C THR A 402 -12.11 -18.98 -1.04
N ILE A 403 -12.14 -19.91 -0.09
CA ILE A 403 -11.50 -19.81 1.21
C ILE A 403 -9.98 -19.85 1.07
N ARG A 404 -9.32 -18.82 1.57
CA ARG A 404 -7.87 -18.76 1.75
C ARG A 404 -7.53 -18.97 3.22
N ILE A 405 -6.60 -19.87 3.49
CA ILE A 405 -6.18 -20.20 4.86
C ILE A 405 -4.68 -20.01 4.99
N VAL A 406 -4.27 -19.30 6.04
CA VAL A 406 -2.87 -19.13 6.43
C VAL A 406 -2.68 -19.67 7.85
N PRO A 407 -2.08 -20.86 8.01
CA PRO A 407 -1.70 -21.37 9.32
C PRO A 407 -0.45 -20.63 9.83
N LYS A 408 -0.46 -20.14 11.06
CA LYS A 408 0.61 -19.36 11.68
C LYS A 408 1.14 -20.08 12.93
N GLN A 409 2.45 -20.28 13.01
CA GLN A 409 3.11 -20.90 14.17
C GLN A 409 3.41 -19.84 15.24
N VAL A 410 2.66 -19.84 16.33
CA VAL A 410 2.81 -18.87 17.44
C VAL A 410 3.30 -19.62 18.68
N GLY A 411 4.60 -19.56 18.93
CA GLY A 411 5.22 -20.41 19.96
C GLY A 411 4.99 -21.89 19.64
N ASP A 412 4.39 -22.64 20.56
CA ASP A 412 4.09 -24.07 20.41
C ASP A 412 2.69 -24.35 19.82
N THR A 413 1.93 -23.30 19.49
CA THR A 413 0.57 -23.45 18.96
C THR A 413 0.47 -22.99 17.52
N VAL A 414 -0.58 -23.45 16.84
CA VAL A 414 -0.93 -23.02 15.48
C VAL A 414 -2.25 -22.29 15.52
N SER A 415 -2.28 -21.07 14.98
CA SER A 415 -3.49 -20.28 14.71
C SER A 415 -3.79 -20.26 13.22
N PHE A 416 -5.02 -19.96 12.82
CA PHE A 416 -5.41 -19.86 11.40
C PHE A 416 -6.02 -18.50 11.08
N ILE A 417 -5.52 -17.84 10.05
CA ILE A 417 -6.24 -16.75 9.39
C ILE A 417 -7.05 -17.38 8.25
N VAL A 418 -8.36 -17.18 8.27
CA VAL A 418 -9.29 -17.69 7.25
C VAL A 418 -9.98 -16.52 6.58
N VAL A 419 -9.82 -16.37 5.27
CA VAL A 419 -10.44 -15.31 4.47
C VAL A 419 -11.39 -15.94 3.46
N ASN A 420 -12.64 -15.49 3.45
CA ASN A 420 -13.58 -15.82 2.39
C ASN A 420 -13.48 -14.78 1.27
N GLU A 421 -12.69 -15.05 0.23
CA GLU A 421 -12.56 -14.15 -0.92
C GLU A 421 -13.83 -14.15 -1.81
N TRP A 422 -14.82 -14.99 -1.52
CA TRP A 422 -16.11 -14.93 -2.20
C TRP A 422 -17.05 -13.92 -1.54
N ARG A 423 -17.75 -13.13 -2.34
CA ARG A 423 -18.95 -12.35 -1.96
C ARG A 423 -20.10 -13.10 -1.22
N GLU A 424 -20.21 -14.43 -1.30
CA GLU A 424 -21.32 -15.18 -0.67
C GLU A 424 -20.83 -15.94 0.57
N PRO A 425 -21.70 -16.20 1.56
CA PRO A 425 -21.35 -17.05 2.69
C PRO A 425 -20.97 -18.48 2.25
N LEU A 426 -19.97 -19.06 2.92
CA LEU A 426 -19.49 -20.42 2.67
C LEU A 426 -19.44 -21.23 3.97
N THR A 427 -19.60 -22.54 3.85
CA THR A 427 -19.17 -23.49 4.89
C THR A 427 -17.85 -24.10 4.44
N TYR A 428 -16.81 -24.00 5.25
CA TYR A 428 -15.48 -24.52 4.95
C TYR A 428 -15.07 -25.59 5.94
N THR A 429 -14.27 -26.54 5.47
CA THR A 429 -13.62 -27.57 6.29
C THR A 429 -12.12 -27.52 6.07
N ILE A 430 -11.37 -27.46 7.17
CA ILE A 430 -9.92 -27.63 7.22
C ILE A 430 -9.67 -29.07 7.68
N ALA A 431 -9.17 -29.94 6.81
CA ALA A 431 -8.73 -31.30 7.14
C ALA A 431 -7.20 -31.39 7.21
N GLY A 432 -6.67 -32.52 7.68
CA GLY A 432 -5.21 -32.71 7.87
C GLY A 432 -4.70 -32.14 9.19
N LEU A 433 -5.57 -32.09 10.20
CA LEU A 433 -5.33 -31.52 11.53
C LEU A 433 -5.21 -32.60 12.61
N GLU A 434 -4.75 -33.81 12.28
CA GLU A 434 -4.70 -34.96 13.20
C GLU A 434 -3.89 -34.66 14.47
N SER A 435 -2.79 -33.90 14.33
CA SER A 435 -1.94 -33.45 15.44
C SER A 435 -2.59 -32.40 16.35
N LEU A 436 -3.70 -31.81 15.93
CA LEU A 436 -4.43 -30.76 16.64
C LEU A 436 -5.79 -31.24 17.16
N ASN A 437 -6.07 -32.54 17.12
CA ASN A 437 -7.31 -33.12 17.64
C ASN A 437 -7.60 -32.69 19.09
N GLY A 438 -8.83 -32.25 19.35
CA GLY A 438 -9.27 -31.76 20.65
C GLY A 438 -8.87 -30.31 20.94
N VAL A 439 -8.12 -29.64 20.07
CA VAL A 439 -7.88 -28.19 20.21
C VAL A 439 -9.14 -27.44 19.82
N THR A 440 -9.60 -26.58 20.72
CA THR A 440 -10.69 -25.64 20.47
C THR A 440 -10.12 -24.29 20.08
N TYR A 441 -10.55 -23.80 18.92
CA TYR A 441 -10.24 -22.49 18.37
C TYR A 441 -11.38 -21.52 18.64
N SER A 442 -11.04 -20.24 18.78
CA SER A 442 -12.01 -19.15 18.89
C SER A 442 -11.60 -17.93 18.08
N ASP A 443 -12.59 -17.17 17.61
CA ASP A 443 -12.44 -15.79 17.13
C ASP A 443 -13.51 -14.93 17.81
N GLY A 444 -13.12 -14.20 18.86
CA GLY A 444 -14.07 -13.50 19.72
C GLY A 444 -15.04 -14.45 20.45
N PRO A 445 -16.14 -13.92 21.00
CA PRO A 445 -17.10 -14.71 21.79
C PRO A 445 -18.03 -15.58 20.94
N ASP A 446 -18.20 -15.25 19.65
CA ASP A 446 -19.27 -15.82 18.81
C ASP A 446 -18.81 -17.00 17.95
N ILE A 447 -17.50 -17.11 17.69
CA ILE A 447 -16.94 -18.16 16.84
C ILE A 447 -16.10 -19.08 17.69
N THR A 448 -16.52 -20.35 17.78
CA THR A 448 -15.74 -21.43 18.39
C THR A 448 -15.79 -22.67 17.50
N ALA A 449 -14.67 -23.40 17.41
CA ALA A 449 -14.56 -24.57 16.56
C ALA A 449 -13.53 -25.56 17.12
N THR A 450 -13.92 -26.82 17.32
CA THR A 450 -13.02 -27.84 17.88
C THR A 450 -12.60 -28.82 16.80
N VAL A 451 -11.29 -29.09 16.74
CA VAL A 451 -10.75 -30.10 15.81
C VAL A 451 -11.22 -31.48 16.25
N THR A 452 -11.98 -32.15 15.39
CA THR A 452 -12.50 -33.50 15.62
C THR A 452 -12.17 -34.38 14.41
N ASN A 453 -11.64 -35.57 14.65
CA ASN A 453 -11.23 -36.53 13.61
C ASN A 453 -10.32 -35.90 12.54
N GLY A 454 -9.36 -35.08 12.98
CA GLY A 454 -8.39 -34.41 12.11
C GLY A 454 -8.97 -33.28 11.26
N SER A 455 -10.15 -32.75 11.62
CA SER A 455 -10.82 -31.71 10.84
C SER A 455 -11.54 -30.67 11.69
N LEU A 456 -11.72 -29.47 11.12
CA LEU A 456 -12.49 -28.37 11.69
C LEU A 456 -13.40 -27.78 10.61
N THR A 457 -14.69 -27.58 10.91
CA THR A 457 -15.67 -27.03 9.97
C THR A 457 -16.36 -25.81 10.55
N GLN A 458 -16.51 -24.74 9.76
CA GLN A 458 -17.17 -23.50 10.16
C GLN A 458 -17.92 -22.83 8.99
N THR A 459 -18.86 -21.96 9.31
CA THR A 459 -19.52 -21.06 8.36
C THR A 459 -18.94 -19.66 8.45
N ILE A 460 -18.74 -19.00 7.32
CA ILE A 460 -18.17 -17.64 7.24
C ILE A 460 -18.98 -16.81 6.25
N LYS A 461 -19.20 -15.53 6.58
CA LYS A 461 -19.88 -14.58 5.67
C LYS A 461 -19.04 -14.35 4.41
N GLY A 462 -19.68 -13.86 3.36
CA GLY A 462 -18.97 -13.41 2.16
C GLY A 462 -18.05 -12.23 2.50
N GLN A 463 -16.86 -12.19 1.88
CA GLN A 463 -15.87 -11.13 2.08
C GLN A 463 -15.64 -10.83 3.57
N SER A 464 -15.39 -11.88 4.34
CA SER A 464 -15.20 -11.82 5.79
C SER A 464 -14.02 -12.69 6.22
N VAL A 465 -13.66 -12.57 7.50
CA VAL A 465 -12.41 -13.10 8.05
C VAL A 465 -12.69 -13.75 9.40
N HIS A 466 -12.14 -14.95 9.60
CA HIS A 466 -11.94 -15.52 10.92
C HIS A 466 -10.46 -15.54 11.27
N VAL A 467 -10.12 -15.14 12.48
CA VAL A 467 -8.79 -15.36 13.08
C VAL A 467 -8.93 -16.36 14.21
N LEU A 468 -8.77 -17.63 13.85
CA LEU A 468 -8.95 -18.75 14.76
C LEU A 468 -7.69 -18.96 15.60
N GLU A 469 -7.78 -18.59 16.87
CA GLU A 469 -6.70 -18.75 17.86
C GLU A 469 -7.07 -19.86 18.85
N PRO A 470 -6.12 -20.73 19.22
CA PRO A 470 -6.40 -21.81 20.15
C PRO A 470 -6.67 -21.24 21.54
N GLY A 471 -7.71 -21.74 22.21
CA GLY A 471 -8.01 -21.35 23.59
C GLY A 471 -6.83 -21.65 24.52
N ALA A 472 -6.58 -20.78 25.51
CA ALA A 472 -5.61 -21.05 26.57
C ALA A 472 -6.01 -22.35 27.30
N LYS A 473 -5.09 -23.31 27.36
CA LYS A 473 -5.28 -24.54 28.14
C LYS A 473 -5.20 -24.28 29.64
#